data_AF-A0A7L4DN87-F1
#
_entry.id   AF-A0A7L4DN87-F1
#
_cell.length_a   1.000
_cell.length_b   1.000
_cell.length_c   1.000
_cell.angle_alpha   90.00
_cell.angle_beta   90.00
_cell.angle_gamma   90.00
#
_symmetry.space_group_name_H-M   'P 1'
#
loop_
_entity.id
_entity.type
_entity.pdbx_description
1 polymer ?
#
loop_
_entity_poly.entity_id
_entity_poly.type
_entity_poly.pdbx_seq_one_letter_code
_entity_poly.pdbx_strand_id
1 'polypeptide(L)'
;CPVGPALLFVKTSQGREEGRRFYACSACRDRRDCNFFQWEDEKVSETRLAAREEYNRSHQPSFTHRQNVERYKNFILLPLSKRRFCQECQQLLLPAEWDNHSDHPFLCDISSAQLQTPSQLLYPLENKKTNAQYLFADRSCQFLLDLIIDLGFRRVLCVGTPRLHEIIQSKSSQEEDFRVRSLLLDIDFRYSQFYTEDEFCHYNMFNHYFFGGEAARETCRKFLHQDNGEKVIMVTDPPFGGLVGALASSFKKLMAMWKETEKEGHNNQEMPMLWIFPYFFESRILEFFPSFSMMDYQV
;
A
#
# COMPACT_ATOMS: atom_id res chain seq x y z
N CYS A 1 -10.14 -1.45 -14.24
CA CYS A 1 -9.58 -2.82 -14.17
C CYS A 1 -9.74 -3.32 -12.72
N PRO A 2 -9.32 -4.54 -12.33
CA PRO A 2 -9.56 -5.05 -10.97
C PRO A 2 -8.83 -4.23 -9.90
N VAL A 3 -7.69 -3.64 -10.25
CA VAL A 3 -6.87 -2.77 -9.38
C VAL A 3 -7.17 -1.28 -9.54
N GLY A 4 -8.44 -0.94 -9.85
CA GLY A 4 -8.91 0.43 -10.03
C GLY A 4 -8.78 0.99 -11.46
N PRO A 5 -8.74 2.33 -11.62
CA PRO A 5 -8.60 3.00 -12.92
C PRO A 5 -7.35 2.55 -13.69
N ALA A 6 -7.52 2.35 -14.99
CA ALA A 6 -6.43 2.04 -15.91
C ALA A 6 -5.58 3.29 -16.20
N LEU A 7 -4.30 3.11 -16.56
CA LEU A 7 -3.46 4.20 -17.06
C LEU A 7 -3.62 4.32 -18.57
N LEU A 8 -3.61 5.56 -19.07
CA LEU A 8 -3.61 5.88 -20.50
C LEU A 8 -2.18 5.92 -21.03
N PHE A 9 -1.94 5.22 -22.12
CA PHE A 9 -0.65 5.10 -22.80
C PHE A 9 -0.77 5.53 -24.26
N VAL A 10 0.35 5.96 -24.85
CA VAL A 10 0.46 6.23 -26.29
C VAL A 10 1.40 5.21 -26.91
N LYS A 11 0.96 4.48 -27.94
CA LYS A 11 1.84 3.63 -28.75
C LYS A 11 2.31 4.41 -29.97
N THR A 12 3.55 4.87 -29.95
CA THR A 12 4.25 5.41 -31.12
C THR A 12 4.77 4.27 -31.99
N SER A 13 4.61 4.40 -33.30
CA SER A 13 5.22 3.52 -34.31
C SER A 13 6.27 4.34 -35.06
N GLN A 14 7.43 3.74 -35.38
CA GLN A 14 8.43 4.41 -36.22
C GLN A 14 7.78 4.89 -37.53
N GLY A 15 7.92 6.18 -37.85
CA GLY A 15 7.36 6.78 -39.07
C GLY A 15 5.91 7.28 -39.01
N ARG A 16 5.26 7.34 -37.82
CA ARG A 16 3.99 8.08 -37.64
C ARG A 16 4.14 9.10 -36.51
N GLU A 17 3.83 10.36 -36.78
CA GLU A 17 3.87 11.44 -35.79
C GLU A 17 2.79 11.27 -34.71
N GLU A 18 1.58 10.84 -35.12
CA GLU A 18 0.50 10.53 -34.18
C GLU A 18 0.52 9.06 -33.74
N GLY A 19 0.83 8.83 -32.46
CA GLY A 19 0.70 7.52 -31.82
C GLY A 19 -0.73 7.22 -31.37
N ARG A 20 -1.14 5.94 -31.41
CA ARG A 20 -2.50 5.54 -31.00
C ARG A 20 -2.58 5.29 -29.49
N ARG A 21 -3.62 5.83 -28.84
CA ARG A 21 -3.81 5.78 -27.40
C ARG A 21 -4.57 4.55 -26.92
N PHE A 22 -4.17 3.99 -25.78
CA PHE A 22 -4.79 2.81 -25.17
C PHE A 22 -4.71 2.82 -23.65
N TYR A 23 -5.69 2.21 -23.00
CA TYR A 23 -5.71 1.97 -21.57
C TYR A 23 -5.11 0.59 -21.22
N ALA A 24 -4.31 0.53 -20.15
CA ALA A 24 -3.76 -0.72 -19.61
C ALA A 24 -3.77 -0.74 -18.07
N CYS A 25 -3.52 -1.90 -17.47
CA CYS A 25 -3.44 -2.04 -16.02
C CYS A 25 -2.41 -1.07 -15.41
N SER A 26 -2.74 -0.49 -14.25
CA SER A 26 -1.89 0.47 -13.54
C SER A 26 -0.77 -0.19 -12.73
N ALA A 27 -1.03 -1.34 -12.11
CA ALA A 27 -0.09 -2.03 -11.20
C ALA A 27 0.49 -3.34 -11.77
N CYS A 28 -0.20 -4.04 -12.68
CA CYS A 28 0.29 -5.29 -13.27
C CYS A 28 1.00 -5.04 -14.60
N ARG A 29 2.29 -5.37 -14.68
CA ARG A 29 3.08 -5.34 -15.93
C ARG A 29 2.89 -6.59 -16.79
N ASP A 30 2.61 -7.74 -16.19
CA ASP A 30 2.27 -8.96 -16.94
C ASP A 30 0.78 -8.97 -17.29
N ARG A 31 0.46 -9.28 -18.55
CA ARG A 31 -0.94 -9.44 -18.99
C ARG A 31 -1.60 -10.71 -18.45
N ARG A 32 -0.82 -11.64 -17.89
CA ARG A 32 -1.35 -12.82 -17.19
C ARG A 32 -1.98 -12.45 -15.85
N ASP A 33 -1.38 -11.50 -15.14
CA ASP A 33 -1.85 -11.05 -13.81
C ASP A 33 -2.98 -10.01 -13.94
N CYS A 34 -2.94 -9.15 -14.97
CA CYS A 34 -4.12 -8.40 -15.40
C CYS A 34 -4.15 -8.18 -16.91
N ASN A 35 -5.10 -8.84 -17.58
CA ASN A 35 -5.25 -8.80 -19.05
C ASN A 35 -5.90 -7.51 -19.60
N PHE A 36 -6.11 -6.47 -18.79
CA PHE A 36 -6.86 -5.30 -19.20
C PHE A 36 -6.14 -4.51 -20.31
N PHE A 37 -6.80 -4.40 -21.46
CA PHE A 37 -6.39 -3.60 -22.61
C PHE A 37 -7.63 -3.11 -23.36
N GLN A 38 -7.62 -1.83 -23.75
CA GLN A 38 -8.69 -1.20 -24.54
C GLN A 38 -8.09 0.00 -25.29
N TRP A 39 -8.39 0.19 -26.58
CA TRP A 39 -7.98 1.42 -27.26
C TRP A 39 -8.87 2.61 -26.84
N GLU A 40 -8.34 3.83 -26.81
CA GLU A 40 -9.11 5.02 -26.38
C GLU A 40 -10.31 5.31 -27.31
N ASP A 41 -10.17 5.01 -28.60
CA ASP A 41 -11.17 5.14 -29.67
C ASP A 41 -12.10 3.90 -29.81
N GLU A 42 -11.89 2.85 -29.01
CA GLU A 42 -12.66 1.60 -29.09
C GLU A 42 -14.00 1.73 -28.35
N LYS A 43 -15.10 1.76 -29.12
CA LYS A 43 -16.46 1.66 -28.56
C LYS A 43 -16.68 0.28 -27.94
N VAL A 44 -16.97 0.25 -26.65
CA VAL A 44 -17.29 -0.97 -25.89
C VAL A 44 -18.80 -1.17 -25.88
N SER A 45 -19.26 -2.39 -26.21
CA SER A 45 -20.67 -2.76 -26.09
C SER A 45 -21.08 -2.98 -24.63
N GLU A 46 -22.35 -2.75 -24.30
CA GLU A 46 -22.90 -2.96 -22.95
C GLU A 46 -22.61 -4.37 -22.41
N THR A 47 -22.74 -5.40 -23.26
CA THR A 47 -22.41 -6.79 -22.90
C THR A 47 -20.94 -6.97 -22.49
N ARG A 48 -20.01 -6.30 -23.19
CA ARG A 48 -18.58 -6.36 -22.87
C ARG A 48 -18.23 -5.52 -21.64
N LEU A 49 -18.96 -4.43 -21.39
CA LEU A 49 -18.85 -3.65 -20.17
C LEU A 49 -19.30 -4.47 -18.95
N ALA A 50 -20.50 -5.06 -19.00
CA ALA A 50 -21.03 -5.91 -17.93
C ALA A 50 -20.11 -7.11 -17.63
N ALA A 51 -19.61 -7.80 -18.65
CA ALA A 51 -18.64 -8.89 -18.47
C ALA A 51 -17.31 -8.41 -17.84
N ARG A 52 -16.89 -7.16 -18.10
CA ARG A 52 -15.69 -6.56 -17.52
C ARG A 52 -15.90 -6.14 -16.08
N GLU A 53 -17.09 -5.66 -15.72
CA GLU A 53 -17.49 -5.34 -14.35
C GLU A 53 -17.58 -6.61 -13.50
N GLU A 54 -18.20 -7.67 -14.03
CA GLU A 54 -18.25 -8.98 -13.37
C GLU A 54 -16.84 -9.53 -13.10
N TYR A 55 -15.96 -9.50 -14.10
CA TYR A 55 -14.57 -9.90 -13.92
C TYR A 55 -13.84 -9.03 -12.88
N ASN A 56 -14.04 -7.71 -12.89
CA ASN A 56 -13.40 -6.84 -11.89
C ASN A 56 -13.91 -7.15 -10.47
N ARG A 57 -15.19 -7.52 -10.32
CA ARG A 57 -15.85 -7.89 -9.06
C ARG A 57 -15.35 -9.25 -8.54
N SER A 58 -15.24 -10.25 -9.40
CA SER A 58 -14.76 -11.59 -9.01
C SER A 58 -13.27 -11.64 -8.61
N HIS A 59 -12.52 -10.59 -8.94
CA HIS A 59 -11.12 -10.40 -8.55
C HIS A 59 -10.94 -9.46 -7.35
N GLN A 60 -12.03 -9.04 -6.69
CA GLN A 60 -11.93 -8.38 -5.38
C GLN A 60 -11.72 -9.41 -4.26
N PRO A 61 -11.13 -9.02 -3.12
CA PRO A 61 -10.98 -9.92 -1.98
C PRO A 61 -12.31 -10.47 -1.46
N SER A 62 -12.31 -11.74 -1.03
CA SER A 62 -13.51 -12.42 -0.51
C SER A 62 -14.09 -11.81 0.77
N PHE A 63 -13.27 -11.08 1.53
CA PHE A 63 -13.66 -10.35 2.73
C PHE A 63 -13.43 -8.85 2.55
N THR A 64 -14.36 -8.03 3.03
CA THR A 64 -14.14 -6.58 3.19
C THR A 64 -13.19 -6.30 4.35
N HIS A 65 -12.56 -5.13 4.38
CA HIS A 65 -11.65 -4.75 5.48
C HIS A 65 -12.38 -4.77 6.83
N ARG A 66 -13.58 -4.19 6.92
CA ARG A 66 -14.42 -4.28 8.12
C ARG A 66 -14.70 -5.71 8.58
N GLN A 67 -14.97 -6.66 7.66
CA GLN A 67 -15.10 -8.08 8.04
C GLN A 67 -13.79 -8.64 8.59
N ASN A 68 -12.65 -8.31 7.97
CA ASN A 68 -11.33 -8.70 8.44
C ASN A 68 -10.99 -8.13 9.83
N VAL A 69 -11.41 -6.89 10.15
CA VAL A 69 -11.29 -6.31 11.50
C VAL A 69 -12.13 -7.07 12.52
N GLU A 70 -13.39 -7.40 12.22
CA GLU A 70 -14.23 -8.19 13.12
C GLU A 70 -13.72 -9.64 13.27
N ARG A 71 -13.17 -10.24 12.21
CA ARG A 71 -12.48 -11.54 12.29
C ARG A 71 -11.26 -11.47 13.21
N TYR A 72 -10.43 -10.45 13.07
CA TYR A 72 -9.25 -10.23 13.91
C TYR A 72 -9.62 -10.10 15.40
N LYS A 73 -10.63 -9.28 15.73
CA LYS A 73 -11.17 -9.16 17.10
C LYS A 73 -11.59 -10.50 17.68
N ASN A 74 -12.31 -11.31 16.91
CA ASN A 74 -12.70 -12.67 17.35
C ASN A 74 -11.48 -13.60 17.48
N PHE A 75 -10.50 -13.49 16.58
CA PHE A 75 -9.29 -14.31 16.57
C PHE A 75 -8.39 -14.07 17.80
N ILE A 76 -8.18 -12.81 18.21
CA ILE A 76 -7.35 -12.49 19.38
C ILE A 76 -7.99 -12.96 20.71
N LEU A 77 -9.32 -13.12 20.75
CA LEU A 77 -10.02 -13.67 21.92
C LEU A 77 -9.92 -15.21 22.02
N LEU A 78 -9.44 -15.89 20.97
CA LEU A 78 -9.22 -17.33 21.01
C LEU A 78 -8.05 -17.70 21.94
N PRO A 79 -8.15 -18.83 22.68
CA PRO A 79 -7.00 -19.46 23.31
C PRO A 79 -5.89 -19.74 22.28
N LEU A 80 -4.62 -19.68 22.70
CA LEU A 80 -3.46 -19.83 21.81
C LEU A 80 -3.56 -21.10 20.92
N SER A 81 -3.93 -22.23 21.52
CA SER A 81 -4.15 -23.52 20.84
C SER A 81 -5.27 -23.57 19.80
N LYS A 82 -6.06 -22.50 19.68
CA LYS A 82 -7.10 -22.31 18.65
C LYS A 82 -6.76 -21.21 17.64
N ARG A 83 -5.61 -20.54 17.77
CA ARG A 83 -5.14 -19.54 16.81
C ARG A 83 -4.35 -20.24 15.70
N ARG A 84 -4.94 -20.35 14.51
CA ARG A 84 -4.32 -20.97 13.33
C ARG A 84 -4.21 -19.97 12.18
N PHE A 85 -3.12 -20.07 11.42
CA PHE A 85 -2.92 -19.31 10.19
C PHE A 85 -2.67 -20.28 9.03
N CYS A 86 -3.51 -20.24 7.99
CA CYS A 86 -3.35 -21.05 6.79
C CYS A 86 -2.24 -20.44 5.91
N GLN A 87 -1.18 -21.20 5.67
CA GLN A 87 -0.04 -20.75 4.87
C GLN A 87 -0.36 -20.73 3.37
N GLU A 88 -1.25 -21.59 2.90
CA GLU A 88 -1.68 -21.61 1.49
C GLU A 88 -2.63 -20.46 1.16
N CYS A 89 -3.70 -20.30 1.94
CA CYS A 89 -4.66 -19.21 1.73
C CYS A 89 -4.20 -17.85 2.27
N GLN A 90 -3.09 -17.81 3.04
CA GLN A 90 -2.54 -16.60 3.67
C GLN A 90 -3.55 -15.90 4.60
N GLN A 91 -4.25 -16.70 5.41
CA GLN A 91 -5.42 -16.26 6.20
C GLN A 91 -5.38 -16.74 7.66
N LEU A 92 -5.74 -15.84 8.58
CA LEU A 92 -6.10 -16.16 9.96
C LEU A 92 -7.43 -16.93 9.95
N LEU A 93 -7.43 -18.13 10.55
CA LEU A 93 -8.59 -19.03 10.58
C LEU A 93 -9.34 -18.97 11.91
N LEU A 94 -10.64 -18.72 11.85
CA LEU A 94 -11.55 -18.95 12.98
C LEU A 94 -11.92 -20.45 13.07
N PRO A 95 -12.32 -20.97 14.24
CA PRO A 95 -12.60 -22.41 14.42
C PRO A 95 -13.66 -22.99 13.49
N ALA A 96 -14.62 -22.19 13.03
CA ALA A 96 -15.66 -22.61 12.09
C ALA A 96 -15.16 -22.83 10.65
N GLU A 97 -13.90 -22.50 10.36
CA GLU A 97 -13.32 -22.53 9.02
C GLU A 97 -12.31 -23.66 8.85
N TRP A 98 -11.92 -24.35 9.92
CA TRP A 98 -10.85 -25.34 9.90
C TRP A 98 -11.12 -26.49 8.92
N ASP A 99 -12.37 -26.93 8.80
CA ASP A 99 -12.75 -28.02 7.90
C ASP A 99 -12.56 -27.65 6.42
N ASN A 100 -12.70 -26.36 6.05
CA ASN A 100 -12.45 -25.87 4.69
C ASN A 100 -10.95 -25.75 4.35
N HIS A 101 -10.07 -25.92 5.36
CA HIS A 101 -8.62 -25.82 5.23
C HIS A 101 -7.92 -27.07 5.81
N SER A 102 -8.62 -28.22 5.91
CA SER A 102 -8.10 -29.46 6.52
C SER A 102 -6.82 -29.96 5.86
N ASP A 103 -6.74 -29.78 4.55
CA ASP A 103 -5.70 -30.34 3.70
C ASP A 103 -4.57 -29.32 3.41
N HIS A 104 -4.72 -28.07 3.90
CA HIS A 104 -3.76 -27.00 3.69
C HIS A 104 -2.68 -26.95 4.79
N PRO A 105 -1.45 -26.52 4.49
CA PRO A 105 -0.45 -26.24 5.52
C PRO A 105 -0.88 -25.07 6.42
N PHE A 106 -0.70 -25.24 7.74
CA PHE A 106 -1.03 -24.21 8.73
C PHE A 106 0.04 -24.05 9.81
N LEU A 107 0.18 -22.82 10.30
CA LEU A 107 0.88 -22.50 11.54
C LEU A 107 -0.14 -22.50 12.70
N CYS A 108 0.23 -23.16 13.80
CA CYS A 108 -0.52 -23.19 15.07
C CYS A 108 0.03 -22.18 16.07
N ASP A 109 -0.70 -21.99 17.17
CA ASP A 109 -0.27 -21.26 18.36
C ASP A 109 0.21 -19.83 18.06
N ILE A 110 -0.50 -19.13 17.16
CA ILE A 110 -0.12 -17.77 16.72
C ILE A 110 -0.18 -16.79 17.91
N SER A 111 1.01 -16.41 18.38
CA SER A 111 1.18 -15.46 19.47
C SER A 111 0.74 -14.06 19.08
N SER A 112 0.37 -13.25 20.07
CA SER A 112 0.04 -11.84 19.83
C SER A 112 1.24 -11.04 19.26
N ALA A 113 2.47 -11.47 19.55
CA ALA A 113 3.68 -10.86 18.98
C ALA A 113 3.80 -11.11 17.46
N GLN A 114 3.48 -12.32 16.99
CA GLN A 114 3.45 -12.63 15.55
C GLN A 114 2.35 -11.87 14.80
N LEU A 115 1.22 -11.59 15.45
CA LEU A 115 0.16 -10.75 14.87
C LEU A 115 0.59 -9.28 14.70
N GLN A 116 1.59 -8.81 15.48
CA GLN A 116 2.21 -7.48 15.35
C GLN A 116 3.38 -7.46 14.35
N THR A 117 3.72 -8.59 13.73
CA THR A 117 4.70 -8.68 12.64
C THR A 117 4.17 -9.47 11.44
N PRO A 118 3.07 -9.04 10.78
CA PRO A 118 2.44 -9.83 9.72
C PRO A 118 3.35 -10.21 8.55
N SER A 119 4.40 -9.45 8.24
CA SER A 119 5.40 -9.84 7.21
C SER A 119 6.17 -11.12 7.53
N GLN A 120 6.12 -11.62 8.76
CA GLN A 120 6.74 -12.88 9.20
C GLN A 120 5.76 -14.05 9.13
N LEU A 121 4.46 -13.77 8.99
CA LEU A 121 3.40 -14.77 8.76
C LEU A 121 3.04 -14.86 7.27
N LEU A 122 2.93 -13.71 6.61
CA LEU A 122 2.69 -13.57 5.18
C LEU A 122 3.99 -13.80 4.40
N TYR A 123 3.98 -14.70 3.41
CA TYR A 123 5.13 -14.79 2.50
C TYR A 123 5.19 -13.54 1.61
N PRO A 124 6.38 -13.02 1.25
CA PRO A 124 6.51 -11.86 0.39
C PRO A 124 6.04 -12.15 -1.04
N LEU A 125 5.31 -11.21 -1.65
CA LEU A 125 4.90 -11.28 -3.05
C LEU A 125 6.02 -10.74 -3.96
N GLU A 126 7.07 -11.54 -4.11
CA GLU A 126 8.32 -11.18 -4.81
C GLU A 126 8.17 -11.02 -6.35
N ASN A 127 6.99 -11.29 -6.93
CA ASN A 127 6.78 -11.18 -8.37
C ASN A 127 7.03 -9.72 -8.84
N LYS A 128 8.18 -9.52 -9.50
CA LYS A 128 8.69 -8.22 -9.99
C LYS A 128 7.79 -7.51 -11.01
N LYS A 129 6.71 -8.18 -11.47
CA LYS A 129 5.76 -7.65 -12.44
C LYS A 129 4.43 -7.21 -11.83
N THR A 130 4.18 -7.46 -10.55
CA THR A 130 2.92 -7.08 -9.88
C THR A 130 3.16 -6.33 -8.58
N ASN A 131 3.77 -6.99 -7.61
CA ASN A 131 3.92 -6.50 -6.24
C ASN A 131 5.37 -6.10 -5.97
N ALA A 132 6.32 -6.93 -6.42
CA ALA A 132 7.76 -6.78 -6.20
C ALA A 132 8.09 -6.43 -4.73
N GLN A 133 7.46 -7.14 -3.79
CA GLN A 133 7.57 -6.86 -2.36
C GLN A 133 8.95 -7.30 -1.83
N TYR A 134 9.88 -6.36 -1.74
CA TYR A 134 11.14 -6.55 -1.02
C TYR A 134 10.98 -5.95 0.37
N LEU A 135 11.14 -6.77 1.40
CA LEU A 135 10.95 -6.34 2.78
C LEU A 135 12.27 -5.78 3.33
N PHE A 136 12.21 -4.60 3.96
CA PHE A 136 13.37 -4.05 4.67
C PHE A 136 13.91 -5.02 5.73
N ALA A 137 15.24 -5.08 5.81
CA ALA A 137 15.92 -5.73 6.93
C ALA A 137 15.68 -4.95 8.23
N ASP A 138 15.69 -5.68 9.36
CA ASP A 138 15.39 -5.12 10.68
C ASP A 138 16.28 -3.92 11.06
N ARG A 139 17.56 -3.97 10.65
CA ARG A 139 18.52 -2.87 10.82
C ARG A 139 18.06 -1.58 10.12
N SER A 140 17.58 -1.70 8.89
CA SER A 140 17.14 -0.56 8.07
C SER A 140 15.80 -0.01 8.58
N CYS A 141 14.89 -0.89 9.02
CA CYS A 141 13.66 -0.49 9.71
C CYS A 141 13.93 0.28 11.01
N GLN A 142 14.84 -0.23 11.85
CA GLN A 142 15.18 0.42 13.11
C GLN A 142 15.88 1.77 12.86
N PHE A 143 16.83 1.84 11.92
CA PHE A 143 17.46 3.10 11.51
C PHE A 143 16.46 4.13 10.99
N LEU A 144 15.53 3.74 10.11
CA LEU A 144 14.49 4.63 9.60
C LEU A 144 13.58 5.14 10.71
N LEU A 145 13.20 4.29 11.66
CA LEU A 145 12.37 4.68 12.80
C LEU A 145 13.11 5.68 13.70
N ASP A 146 14.37 5.41 14.04
CA ASP A 146 15.15 6.29 14.92
C ASP A 146 15.39 7.66 14.26
N LEU A 147 15.69 7.69 12.94
CA LEU A 147 15.79 8.92 12.16
C LEU A 147 14.47 9.73 12.15
N ILE A 148 13.33 9.06 12.01
CA ILE A 148 12.00 9.70 12.04
C ILE A 148 11.75 10.35 13.41
N ILE A 149 12.13 9.67 14.51
CA ILE A 149 11.98 10.17 15.89
C ILE A 149 12.90 11.37 16.12
N ASP A 150 14.17 11.28 15.72
CA ASP A 150 15.18 12.34 15.90
C ASP A 150 14.84 13.62 15.13
N LEU A 151 14.24 13.50 13.94
CA LEU A 151 13.72 14.64 13.17
C LEU A 151 12.41 15.24 13.74
N GLY A 152 11.85 14.59 14.78
CA GLY A 152 10.67 15.04 15.52
C GLY A 152 9.34 14.71 14.83
N PHE A 153 9.29 13.71 13.96
CA PHE A 153 8.05 13.25 13.35
C PHE A 153 7.25 12.35 14.30
N ARG A 154 5.93 12.54 14.31
CA ARG A 154 4.98 11.76 15.15
C ARG A 154 3.93 11.01 14.34
N ARG A 155 3.84 11.31 13.03
CA ARG A 155 2.92 10.64 12.09
C ARG A 155 3.71 10.17 10.87
N VAL A 156 3.64 8.88 10.54
CA VAL A 156 4.32 8.28 9.38
C VAL A 156 3.29 7.69 8.42
N LEU A 157 3.18 8.26 7.22
CA LEU A 157 2.39 7.67 6.14
C LEU A 157 3.27 6.64 5.42
N CYS A 158 3.08 5.37 5.74
CA CYS A 158 3.81 4.24 5.16
C CYS A 158 3.15 3.86 3.82
N VAL A 159 3.77 4.16 2.68
CA VAL A 159 3.21 3.85 1.34
C VAL A 159 4.02 2.74 0.69
N GLY A 160 3.52 1.50 0.80
CA GLY A 160 4.24 0.29 0.37
C GLY A 160 5.34 -0.17 1.32
N THR A 161 5.30 0.23 2.60
CA THR A 161 6.39 -0.01 3.58
C THR A 161 5.91 -0.80 4.82
N PRO A 162 5.40 -2.05 4.66
CA PRO A 162 4.76 -2.79 5.75
C PRO A 162 5.69 -3.07 6.94
N ARG A 163 6.98 -3.38 6.72
CA ARG A 163 7.96 -3.59 7.81
C ARG A 163 8.15 -2.35 8.69
N LEU A 164 8.11 -1.15 8.09
CA LEU A 164 8.25 0.11 8.84
C LEU A 164 6.97 0.43 9.62
N HIS A 165 5.80 0.11 9.06
CA HIS A 165 4.54 0.19 9.81
C HIS A 165 4.53 -0.78 11.01
N GLU A 166 4.93 -2.04 10.80
CA GLU A 166 5.03 -3.07 11.84
C GLU A 166 5.89 -2.66 13.03
N ILE A 167 7.11 -2.16 12.80
CA ILE A 167 8.01 -1.78 13.89
C ILE A 167 7.47 -0.56 14.67
N ILE A 168 6.75 0.36 14.01
CA ILE A 168 6.05 1.48 14.66
C ILE A 168 4.90 0.96 15.54
N GLN A 169 4.03 0.10 15.02
CA GLN A 169 2.88 -0.45 15.76
C GLN A 169 3.33 -1.32 16.94
N SER A 170 4.39 -2.12 16.73
CA SER A 170 4.99 -2.97 17.76
C SER A 170 5.59 -2.13 18.90
N LYS A 171 6.37 -1.07 18.62
CA LYS A 171 6.85 -0.15 19.67
C LYS A 171 5.70 0.57 20.38
N SER A 172 4.70 1.06 19.64
CA SER A 172 3.52 1.72 20.23
C SER A 172 2.69 0.80 21.14
N SER A 173 2.83 -0.52 21.02
CA SER A 173 2.19 -1.50 21.90
C SER A 173 3.02 -1.91 23.12
N GLN A 174 4.32 -1.55 23.15
CA GLN A 174 5.28 -1.98 24.18
C GLN A 174 5.77 -0.82 25.06
N GLU A 175 5.80 0.40 24.53
CA GLU A 175 6.36 1.60 25.19
C GLU A 175 5.25 2.65 25.38
N GLU A 176 4.76 2.86 26.61
CA GLU A 176 3.66 3.81 26.89
C GLU A 176 3.99 5.27 26.49
N ASP A 177 5.27 5.66 26.52
CA ASP A 177 5.73 7.00 26.13
C ASP A 177 5.98 7.14 24.61
N PHE A 178 5.86 6.07 23.83
CA PHE A 178 6.07 6.11 22.39
C PHE A 178 4.88 6.74 21.66
N ARG A 179 5.12 7.83 20.93
CA ARG A 179 4.06 8.65 20.29
C ARG A 179 4.18 8.76 18.78
N VAL A 180 4.77 7.76 18.11
CA VAL A 180 4.78 7.72 16.65
C VAL A 180 3.63 6.84 16.17
N ARG A 181 2.71 7.41 15.40
CA ARG A 181 1.59 6.69 14.77
C ARG A 181 1.90 6.46 13.30
N SER A 182 1.42 5.36 12.72
CA SER A 182 1.57 5.10 11.29
C SER A 182 0.29 4.58 10.63
N LEU A 183 0.10 4.96 9.36
CA LEU A 183 -0.95 4.46 8.47
C LEU A 183 -0.30 3.81 7.26
N LEU A 184 -0.63 2.54 6.99
CA LEU A 184 -0.13 1.77 5.86
C LEU A 184 -1.07 1.88 4.65
N LEU A 185 -0.58 2.49 3.57
CA LEU A 185 -1.20 2.44 2.25
C LEU A 185 -0.50 1.36 1.43
N ASP A 186 -1.16 0.22 1.17
CA ASP A 186 -0.58 -0.88 0.39
C ASP A 186 -1.61 -1.52 -0.56
N ILE A 187 -1.13 -2.14 -1.64
CA ILE A 187 -1.94 -2.93 -2.58
C ILE A 187 -2.10 -4.38 -2.10
N ASP A 188 -1.25 -4.85 -1.18
CA ASP A 188 -1.38 -6.17 -0.58
C ASP A 188 -2.49 -6.19 0.49
N PHE A 189 -3.71 -6.49 0.06
CA PHE A 189 -4.86 -6.59 0.94
C PHE A 189 -4.72 -7.64 2.05
N ARG A 190 -3.76 -8.57 1.99
CA ARG A 190 -3.54 -9.56 3.06
C ARG A 190 -3.22 -8.92 4.42
N TYR A 191 -2.71 -7.70 4.44
CA TYR A 191 -2.46 -6.94 5.68
C TYR A 191 -3.75 -6.46 6.38
N SER A 192 -4.88 -6.35 5.67
CA SER A 192 -6.16 -5.89 6.23
C SER A 192 -6.75 -6.78 7.34
N GLN A 193 -6.26 -8.01 7.50
CA GLN A 193 -6.67 -8.94 8.57
C GLN A 193 -5.87 -8.78 9.87
N PHE A 194 -4.88 -7.89 9.90
CA PHE A 194 -4.04 -7.63 11.07
C PHE A 194 -4.23 -6.20 11.62
N TYR A 195 -4.72 -5.28 10.79
CA TYR A 195 -4.81 -3.85 11.08
C TYR A 195 -6.24 -3.32 10.98
N THR A 196 -6.58 -2.35 11.81
CA THR A 196 -7.85 -1.63 11.79
C THR A 196 -7.99 -0.73 10.56
N GLU A 197 -9.21 -0.21 10.35
CA GLU A 197 -9.51 0.74 9.26
C GLU A 197 -8.78 2.09 9.42
N ASP A 198 -8.26 2.41 10.61
CA ASP A 198 -7.45 3.61 10.89
C ASP A 198 -5.92 3.38 10.72
N GLU A 199 -5.48 2.12 10.64
CA GLU A 199 -4.07 1.71 10.54
C GLU A 199 -3.68 1.24 9.13
N PHE A 200 -4.64 0.73 8.35
CA PHE A 200 -4.42 0.24 6.98
C PHE A 200 -5.45 0.79 6.00
N CYS A 201 -5.02 1.06 4.77
CA CYS A 201 -5.89 1.38 3.64
C CYS A 201 -5.41 0.62 2.39
N HIS A 202 -6.29 -0.20 1.83
CA HIS A 202 -6.05 -0.85 0.54
C HIS A 202 -5.98 0.22 -0.57
N TYR A 203 -4.80 0.39 -1.15
CA TYR A 203 -4.44 1.55 -1.97
C TYR A 203 -3.52 1.16 -3.14
N ASN A 204 -3.82 1.66 -4.33
CA ASN A 204 -2.95 1.52 -5.49
C ASN A 204 -2.18 2.82 -5.78
N MET A 205 -0.87 2.78 -5.49
CA MET A 205 0.07 3.89 -5.67
C MET A 205 0.31 4.31 -7.13
N PHE A 206 -0.07 3.52 -8.14
CA PHE A 206 0.12 3.88 -9.55
C PHE A 206 -1.01 4.73 -10.13
N ASN A 207 -2.19 4.75 -9.49
CA ASN A 207 -3.35 5.52 -9.96
C ASN A 207 -4.03 6.36 -8.86
N HIS A 208 -3.54 6.30 -7.62
CA HIS A 208 -4.13 6.95 -6.45
C HIS A 208 -5.57 6.47 -6.17
N TYR A 209 -5.78 5.15 -6.24
CA TYR A 209 -7.07 4.53 -6.01
C TYR A 209 -7.16 3.90 -4.62
N PHE A 210 -8.18 4.29 -3.85
CA PHE A 210 -8.56 3.67 -2.58
C PHE A 210 -9.67 2.65 -2.82
N PHE A 211 -9.41 1.38 -2.55
CA PHE A 211 -10.40 0.31 -2.77
C PHE A 211 -11.54 0.36 -1.75
N GLY A 212 -11.30 0.91 -0.55
CA GLY A 212 -12.34 1.25 0.43
C GLY A 212 -13.15 2.51 0.09
N GLY A 213 -12.99 3.06 -1.11
CA GLY A 213 -13.72 4.25 -1.57
C GLY A 213 -13.45 5.49 -0.71
N GLU A 214 -14.47 6.33 -0.56
CA GLU A 214 -14.35 7.62 0.13
C GLU A 214 -14.02 7.47 1.62
N ALA A 215 -14.45 6.39 2.27
CA ALA A 215 -14.14 6.15 3.68
C ALA A 215 -12.63 5.99 3.91
N ALA A 216 -11.96 5.15 3.10
CA ALA A 216 -10.51 4.96 3.17
C ALA A 216 -9.73 6.23 2.74
N ARG A 217 -10.23 6.95 1.72
CA ARG A 217 -9.67 8.24 1.30
C ARG A 217 -9.75 9.27 2.43
N GLU A 218 -10.88 9.35 3.12
CA GLU A 218 -11.12 10.25 4.26
C GLU A 218 -10.30 9.85 5.48
N THR A 219 -10.07 8.55 5.74
CA THR A 219 -9.12 8.11 6.77
C THR A 219 -7.71 8.59 6.45
N CYS A 220 -7.22 8.37 5.23
CA CYS A 220 -5.90 8.88 4.80
C CYS A 220 -5.83 10.42 4.90
N ARG A 221 -6.91 11.12 4.53
CA ARG A 221 -7.00 12.57 4.68
C ARG A 221 -6.89 12.96 6.15
N LYS A 222 -7.72 12.40 7.04
CA LYS A 222 -7.66 12.63 8.49
C LYS A 222 -6.29 12.33 9.07
N PHE A 223 -5.63 11.25 8.68
CA PHE A 223 -4.28 10.93 9.16
C PHE A 223 -3.26 12.01 8.80
N LEU A 224 -3.30 12.54 7.57
CA LEU A 224 -2.49 13.68 7.13
C LEU A 224 -2.84 14.98 7.88
N HIS A 225 -4.11 15.17 8.27
CA HIS A 225 -4.64 16.42 8.83
C HIS A 225 -4.74 16.50 10.36
N GLN A 226 -4.77 15.38 11.08
CA GLN A 226 -4.97 15.34 12.54
C GLN A 226 -3.77 15.96 13.26
N ASP A 227 -3.85 17.28 13.44
CA ASP A 227 -2.72 18.11 13.79
C ASP A 227 -2.91 18.83 15.14
N ASN A 228 -2.13 18.40 16.12
CA ASN A 228 -1.89 19.13 17.37
C ASN A 228 -0.49 19.81 17.35
N GLY A 229 -0.02 20.22 16.16
CA GLY A 229 1.37 20.60 15.89
C GLY A 229 2.30 19.41 15.62
N GLU A 230 1.75 18.23 15.31
CA GLU A 230 2.49 16.98 15.13
C GLU A 230 2.99 16.84 13.69
N LYS A 231 4.32 16.90 13.47
CA LYS A 231 4.89 16.73 12.13
C LYS A 231 4.55 15.35 11.54
N VAL A 232 4.20 15.34 10.25
CA VAL A 232 3.97 14.14 9.42
C VAL A 232 5.05 13.97 8.36
N ILE A 233 5.45 12.72 8.09
CA ILE A 233 6.37 12.34 7.01
C ILE A 233 5.76 11.20 6.18
N MET A 234 5.95 11.21 4.87
CA MET A 234 5.62 10.08 3.99
C MET A 234 6.85 9.23 3.72
N VAL A 235 6.77 7.92 3.92
CA VAL A 235 7.88 6.99 3.66
C VAL A 235 7.40 5.91 2.69
N THR A 236 8.04 5.81 1.53
CA THR A 236 7.61 4.92 0.45
C THR A 236 8.75 4.12 -0.14
N ASP A 237 8.45 2.85 -0.45
CA ASP A 237 9.31 1.93 -1.21
C ASP A 237 8.46 1.32 -2.34
N PRO A 238 8.18 2.10 -3.39
CA PRO A 238 7.33 1.64 -4.48
C PRO A 238 8.10 0.66 -5.38
N PRO A 239 7.42 -0.29 -6.03
CA PRO A 239 8.12 -1.28 -6.83
C PRO A 239 8.83 -0.60 -8.00
N PHE A 240 10.17 -0.70 -8.04
CA PHE A 240 11.01 -0.15 -9.12
C PHE A 240 10.61 -0.68 -10.51
N GLY A 241 9.94 -1.83 -10.52
CA GLY A 241 9.12 -2.36 -11.60
C GLY A 241 7.82 -1.57 -11.86
N GLY A 242 7.86 -0.24 -11.87
CA GLY A 242 6.70 0.65 -12.02
C GLY A 242 6.78 1.62 -13.21
N LEU A 243 6.06 2.74 -13.14
CA LEU A 243 6.31 3.95 -13.93
C LEU A 243 6.53 5.11 -12.97
N VAL A 244 7.75 5.66 -12.94
CA VAL A 244 8.14 6.74 -11.99
C VAL A 244 7.18 7.93 -12.04
N GLY A 245 6.78 8.36 -13.24
CA GLY A 245 5.81 9.47 -13.40
C GLY A 245 4.41 9.18 -12.87
N ALA A 246 3.97 7.91 -12.88
CA ALA A 246 2.68 7.53 -12.31
C ALA A 246 2.73 7.52 -10.77
N LEU A 247 3.82 7.02 -10.19
CA LEU A 247 4.10 7.11 -8.74
C LEU A 247 4.17 8.57 -8.30
N ALA A 248 4.96 9.39 -8.99
CA ALA A 248 5.09 10.82 -8.72
C ALA A 248 3.75 11.57 -8.81
N SER A 249 2.88 11.22 -9.76
CA SER A 249 1.53 11.78 -9.85
C SER A 249 0.69 11.45 -8.60
N SER A 250 0.73 10.20 -8.12
CA SER A 250 0.02 9.79 -6.91
C SER A 250 0.60 10.42 -5.63
N PHE A 251 1.92 10.53 -5.53
CA PHE A 251 2.58 11.20 -4.41
C PHE A 251 2.22 12.70 -4.37
N LYS A 252 2.20 13.38 -5.53
CA LYS A 252 1.73 14.78 -5.62
C LYS A 252 0.27 14.95 -5.19
N LYS A 253 -0.60 13.95 -5.41
CA LYS A 253 -1.98 13.95 -4.89
C LYS A 253 -2.04 13.80 -3.37
N LEU A 254 -1.22 12.92 -2.78
CA LEU A 254 -1.11 12.80 -1.31
C LEU A 254 -0.55 14.09 -0.67
N MET A 255 0.44 14.72 -1.31
CA MET A 255 0.97 16.03 -0.89
C MET A 255 -0.08 17.14 -1.03
N ALA A 256 -0.90 17.13 -2.08
CA ALA A 256 -2.00 18.08 -2.24
C ALA A 256 -3.06 17.90 -1.14
N MET A 257 -3.46 16.65 -0.84
CA MET A 257 -4.34 16.34 0.30
C MET A 257 -3.74 16.90 1.61
N TRP A 258 -2.43 16.77 1.85
CA TRP A 258 -1.79 17.38 3.02
C TRP A 258 -1.83 18.92 3.02
N LYS A 259 -1.68 19.57 1.87
CA LYS A 259 -1.70 21.05 1.74
C LYS A 259 -3.08 21.71 1.84
N GLU A 260 -4.16 20.97 1.56
CA GLU A 260 -5.54 21.51 1.46
C GLU A 260 -6.09 22.20 2.74
N THR A 261 -5.35 22.17 3.87
CA THR A 261 -5.77 22.81 5.13
C THR A 261 -4.75 23.73 5.80
N GLU A 262 -3.65 24.11 5.16
CA GLU A 262 -2.91 25.29 5.64
C GLU A 262 -3.76 26.55 5.40
N LYS A 263 -4.35 27.10 6.48
CA LYS A 263 -5.23 28.28 6.45
C LYS A 263 -4.52 29.52 5.90
N GLU A 264 -4.64 29.76 4.59
CA GLU A 264 -4.29 31.02 3.89
C GLU A 264 -2.91 31.62 4.26
N GLY A 265 -1.99 30.78 4.76
CA GLY A 265 -0.62 31.13 5.04
C GLY A 265 0.22 30.79 3.83
N HIS A 266 0.98 31.77 3.32
CA HIS A 266 1.95 31.56 2.24
C HIS A 266 3.20 30.79 2.72
N ASN A 267 3.01 29.66 3.40
CA ASN A 267 4.09 28.77 3.75
C ASN A 267 4.38 27.89 2.53
N ASN A 268 5.52 28.12 1.89
CA ASN A 268 5.91 27.38 0.67
C ASN A 268 6.45 25.97 1.02
N GLN A 269 5.95 25.38 2.10
CA GLN A 269 6.47 24.15 2.70
C GLN A 269 6.03 22.94 1.86
N GLU A 270 6.96 22.03 1.61
CA GLU A 270 6.68 20.74 0.99
C GLU A 270 6.48 19.68 2.06
N MET A 271 5.66 18.66 1.76
CA MET A 271 5.46 17.55 2.66
C MET A 271 6.77 16.77 2.79
N PRO A 272 7.31 16.56 4.00
CA PRO A 272 8.52 15.75 4.17
C PRO A 272 8.29 14.33 3.65
N MET A 273 9.23 13.84 2.85
CA MET A 273 9.13 12.54 2.19
C MET A 273 10.48 11.83 2.15
N LEU A 274 10.48 10.53 2.45
CA LEU A 274 11.56 9.59 2.12
C LEU A 274 11.06 8.69 0.99
N TRP A 275 11.62 8.87 -0.21
CA TRP A 275 11.41 7.97 -1.34
C TRP A 275 12.60 7.00 -1.41
N ILE A 276 12.40 5.79 -0.90
CA ILE A 276 13.37 4.71 -0.98
C ILE A 276 13.23 4.08 -2.37
N PHE A 277 14.31 4.11 -3.15
CA PHE A 277 14.31 3.69 -4.55
C PHE A 277 15.75 3.44 -5.05
N PRO A 278 15.95 2.64 -6.11
CA PRO A 278 17.31 2.39 -6.62
C PRO A 278 17.99 3.65 -7.16
N TYR A 279 19.23 3.91 -6.73
CA TYR A 279 20.00 5.13 -6.99
C TYR A 279 20.01 5.59 -8.47
N PHE A 280 20.05 4.65 -9.43
CA PHE A 280 20.08 4.94 -10.86
C PHE A 280 18.78 5.56 -11.43
N PHE A 281 17.76 5.77 -10.60
CA PHE A 281 16.55 6.53 -10.94
C PHE A 281 16.58 7.99 -10.50
N GLU A 282 17.62 8.46 -9.79
CA GLU A 282 17.72 9.83 -9.24
C GLU A 282 17.31 10.91 -10.25
N SER A 283 17.89 10.91 -11.46
CA SER A 283 17.57 11.89 -12.51
C SER A 283 16.08 11.96 -12.85
N ARG A 284 15.41 10.81 -12.92
CA ARG A 284 13.96 10.73 -13.17
C ARG A 284 13.12 11.11 -11.96
N ILE A 285 13.62 10.96 -10.73
CA ILE A 285 12.94 11.46 -9.53
C ILE A 285 13.01 12.99 -9.52
N LEU A 286 14.18 13.56 -9.79
CA LEU A 286 14.42 15.01 -9.82
C LEU A 286 13.60 15.73 -10.92
N GLU A 287 13.30 15.09 -12.04
CA GLU A 287 12.33 15.59 -13.04
C GLU A 287 10.94 15.89 -12.44
N PHE A 288 10.51 15.13 -11.42
CA PHE A 288 9.23 15.34 -10.75
C PHE A 288 9.34 16.08 -9.42
N PHE A 289 10.45 15.93 -8.69
CA PHE A 289 10.69 16.53 -7.37
C PHE A 289 12.10 17.15 -7.31
N PRO A 290 12.29 18.38 -7.84
CA PRO A 290 13.61 19.01 -7.92
C PRO A 290 14.24 19.37 -6.56
N SER A 291 13.45 19.34 -5.49
CA SER A 291 13.87 19.58 -4.09
C SER A 291 14.51 18.37 -3.42
N PHE A 292 14.49 17.19 -4.06
CA PHE A 292 15.00 15.96 -3.46
C PHE A 292 16.53 15.89 -3.55
N SER A 293 17.12 15.15 -2.62
CA SER A 293 18.56 14.86 -2.58
C SER A 293 18.72 13.37 -2.25
N MET A 294 19.59 12.66 -2.97
CA MET A 294 19.92 11.29 -2.63
C MET A 294 20.84 11.24 -1.40
N MET A 295 20.56 10.32 -0.48
CA MET A 295 21.38 10.05 0.70
C MET A 295 22.21 8.79 0.48
N ASP A 296 23.44 8.74 1.01
CA ASP A 296 24.35 7.59 0.83
C ASP A 296 23.97 6.32 1.63
N TYR A 297 22.84 6.32 2.33
CA TYR A 297 22.41 5.19 3.16
C TYR A 297 21.93 4.02 2.29
N GLN A 298 22.54 2.85 2.48
CA GLN A 298 22.14 1.60 1.82
C GLN A 298 21.06 0.91 2.67
N VAL A 299 19.82 0.94 2.16
CA VAL A 299 18.61 0.35 2.78
C VAL A 299 18.57 -1.17 2.62
#